data_AF-A0AAX3F1C0-F1
#
_entry.id   AF-A0AAX3F1C0-F1
#
_cell.length_a   1.000
_cell.length_b   1.000
_cell.length_c   1.000
_cell.angle_alpha   90.00
_cell.angle_beta   90.00
_cell.angle_gamma   90.00
#
_symmetry.space_group_name_H-M   'P 1'
#
loop_
_entity.id
_entity.type
_entity.pdbx_description
1 polymer ?
#
loop_
_entity_poly.entity_id
_entity_poly.type
_entity_poly.pdbx_seq_one_letter_code
_entity_poly.pdbx_strand_id
1 'polypeptide(L)'
;MTPYYYNYSFEELYNYYQEITNAAQIPMLIYYLPQLAGKKVSVEEFQKLLEIPNVIGSKYGSTDLFTFERLMAKFPDKVFMFAHDEALALGLTLGAKGFIGSTYNVNAKATREIITAFNQNDKEKSC
;
A
#
# COMPACT_ATOMS: atom_id res chain seq x y z
N MET A 1 -3.25 -10.33 -2.58
CA MET A 1 -1.97 -10.51 -1.84
C MET A 1 -1.08 -11.40 -2.66
N THR A 2 0.23 -11.19 -2.63
CA THR A 2 1.19 -12.06 -3.34
C THR A 2 1.11 -13.48 -2.76
N PRO A 3 0.99 -14.53 -3.60
CA PRO A 3 1.11 -15.90 -3.16
C PRO A 3 2.38 -16.09 -2.33
N TYR A 4 2.22 -16.56 -1.09
CA TYR A 4 3.29 -16.48 -0.08
C TYR A 4 3.78 -17.84 0.41
N TYR A 5 3.03 -18.93 0.20
CA TYR A 5 3.39 -20.24 0.73
C TYR A 5 4.40 -20.99 -0.15
N TYR A 6 4.19 -20.97 -1.47
CA TYR A 6 5.07 -21.62 -2.44
C TYR A 6 6.01 -20.61 -3.09
N ASN A 7 7.15 -21.11 -3.57
CA ASN A 7 8.13 -20.31 -4.31
C ASN A 7 7.74 -20.22 -5.78
N TYR A 8 7.30 -19.04 -6.20
CA TYR A 8 7.02 -18.72 -7.60
C TYR A 8 8.11 -17.83 -8.18
N SER A 9 8.46 -18.03 -9.44
CA SER A 9 9.24 -17.09 -10.23
C SER A 9 8.50 -15.74 -10.34
N PHE A 10 9.22 -14.68 -10.72
CA PHE A 10 8.57 -13.39 -10.92
C PHE A 10 7.62 -13.42 -12.13
N GLU A 11 7.97 -14.19 -13.17
CA GLU A 11 7.12 -14.39 -14.34
C GLU A 11 5.78 -15.03 -13.97
N GLU A 12 5.79 -16.07 -13.15
CA GLU A 12 4.57 -16.71 -12.64
C GLU A 12 3.72 -15.74 -11.80
N LEU A 13 4.36 -14.92 -10.94
CA LEU A 13 3.66 -13.90 -10.16
C LEU A 13 3.05 -12.80 -11.04
N TYR A 14 3.78 -12.36 -12.06
CA TYR A 14 3.31 -11.35 -13.00
C TYR A 14 2.09 -11.86 -13.78
N ASN A 15 2.18 -13.08 -14.32
CA ASN A 15 1.09 -13.74 -15.03
C ASN A 15 -0.13 -13.95 -14.13
N TYR A 16 0.07 -14.37 -12.87
CA TYR A 16 -1.00 -14.48 -11.88
C TYR A 16 -1.79 -13.17 -11.70
N TYR A 17 -1.10 -12.03 -11.56
CA TYR A 17 -1.79 -10.75 -11.42
C TYR A 17 -2.48 -10.32 -12.73
N GLN A 18 -1.86 -10.57 -13.88
CA GLN A 18 -2.48 -10.29 -15.18
C GLN A 18 -3.75 -11.12 -15.41
N GLU A 19 -3.72 -12.42 -15.13
CA GLU A 19 -4.88 -13.30 -15.30
C GLU A 19 -6.05 -12.86 -14.43
N ILE A 20 -5.81 -12.57 -13.15
CA ILE A 20 -6.87 -12.10 -12.23
C ILE A 20 -7.42 -10.76 -12.71
N THR A 21 -6.56 -9.82 -13.07
CA THR A 21 -7.00 -8.48 -13.49
C THR A 21 -7.78 -8.51 -14.81
N ASN A 22 -7.41 -9.39 -15.74
CA ASN A 22 -8.10 -9.59 -17.01
C ASN A 22 -9.47 -10.26 -16.81
N ALA A 23 -9.54 -11.26 -15.92
CA ALA A 23 -10.78 -11.98 -15.64
C ALA A 23 -11.78 -11.14 -14.83
N ALA A 24 -11.31 -10.40 -13.82
CA ALA A 24 -12.19 -9.68 -12.91
C ALA A 24 -12.67 -8.33 -13.47
N GLN A 25 -11.88 -7.67 -14.33
CA GLN A 25 -12.20 -6.37 -14.94
C GLN A 25 -12.60 -5.26 -13.94
N ILE A 26 -12.07 -5.33 -12.72
CA ILE A 26 -12.27 -4.34 -11.66
C ILE A 26 -10.93 -3.77 -11.18
N PRO A 27 -10.92 -2.55 -10.59
CA PRO A 27 -9.72 -1.97 -10.00
C PRO A 27 -9.09 -2.88 -8.93
N MET A 28 -7.77 -3.07 -9.01
CA MET A 28 -7.03 -3.90 -8.08
C MET A 28 -6.01 -3.09 -7.27
N LEU A 29 -5.98 -3.31 -5.95
CA LEU A 29 -4.86 -2.94 -5.10
C LEU A 29 -4.01 -4.19 -4.81
N ILE A 30 -2.72 -4.12 -5.10
CA ILE A 30 -1.78 -5.17 -4.70
C ILE A 30 -1.44 -5.00 -3.22
N TYR A 31 -1.41 -6.08 -2.45
CA TYR A 31 -0.92 -6.01 -1.07
C TYR A 31 0.59 -6.27 -1.04
N TYR A 32 1.38 -5.20 -0.88
CA TYR A 32 2.83 -5.27 -0.73
C TYR A 32 3.20 -5.44 0.75
N LEU A 33 3.58 -6.66 1.12
CA LEU A 33 3.99 -7.02 2.47
C LEU A 33 5.17 -8.01 2.40
N PRO A 34 6.39 -7.53 2.09
CA PRO A 34 7.56 -8.39 1.86
C PRO A 34 7.97 -9.21 3.08
N GLN A 35 7.53 -8.84 4.29
CA GLN A 35 7.79 -9.57 5.53
C GLN A 35 7.03 -10.91 5.60
N LEU A 36 5.86 -11.02 4.95
CA LEU A 36 5.04 -12.25 4.95
C LEU A 36 5.08 -12.99 3.61
N ALA A 37 5.64 -12.40 2.55
CA ALA A 37 5.76 -13.07 1.27
C ALA A 37 6.92 -14.08 1.28
N GLY A 38 6.64 -15.37 1.06
CA GLY A 38 7.67 -16.43 1.04
C GLY A 38 8.79 -16.15 0.03
N LYS A 39 8.45 -15.58 -1.13
CA LYS A 39 9.42 -14.91 -2.00
C LYS A 39 9.37 -13.40 -1.79
N LYS A 40 10.54 -12.80 -1.52
CA LYS A 40 10.71 -11.35 -1.51
C LYS A 40 10.61 -10.82 -2.94
N VAL A 41 9.43 -10.29 -3.31
CA VAL A 41 9.28 -9.46 -4.51
C VAL A 41 10.15 -8.23 -4.33
N SER A 42 11.13 -8.03 -5.21
CA SER A 42 12.01 -6.86 -5.16
C SER A 42 11.22 -5.57 -5.40
N VAL A 43 11.80 -4.41 -5.08
CA VAL A 43 11.14 -3.13 -5.37
C VAL A 43 10.93 -2.97 -6.88
N GLU A 44 11.92 -3.36 -7.68
CA GLU A 44 11.87 -3.30 -9.15
C GLU A 44 10.80 -4.24 -9.72
N GLU A 45 10.70 -5.46 -9.19
CA GLU A 45 9.64 -6.41 -9.52
C GLU A 45 8.26 -5.86 -9.15
N PHE A 46 8.15 -5.23 -7.97
CA PHE A 46 6.90 -4.63 -7.52
C PHE A 46 6.47 -3.45 -8.40
N GLN A 47 7.42 -2.63 -8.87
CA GLN A 47 7.15 -1.55 -9.82
C GLN A 47 6.55 -2.08 -11.13
N LYS A 48 7.07 -3.19 -11.66
CA LYS A 48 6.49 -3.85 -12.86
C LYS A 48 5.06 -4.33 -12.62
N LEU A 49 4.73 -4.79 -11.41
CA LEU A 49 3.36 -5.18 -11.06
C LEU A 49 2.41 -3.98 -11.01
N LEU A 50 2.89 -2.81 -10.58
CA LEU A 50 2.09 -1.57 -10.57
C LEU A 50 1.77 -1.06 -11.98
N GLU A 51 2.54 -1.45 -12.99
CA GLU A 51 2.32 -1.07 -14.40
C GLU A 51 1.19 -1.88 -15.07
N ILE A 52 0.70 -2.95 -14.44
CA ILE A 52 -0.44 -3.73 -14.96
C ILE A 52 -1.69 -2.80 -15.04
N PRO A 53 -2.41 -2.74 -16.19
CA PRO A 53 -3.43 -1.70 -16.44
C PRO A 53 -4.51 -1.54 -15.36
N ASN A 54 -5.06 -2.64 -14.84
CA ASN A 54 -6.13 -2.60 -13.83
C ASN A 54 -5.59 -2.50 -12.38
N VAL A 55 -4.27 -2.50 -12.18
CA VAL A 55 -3.67 -2.27 -10.86
C VAL A 55 -3.68 -0.78 -10.59
N ILE A 56 -4.59 -0.32 -9.74
CA ILE A 56 -4.74 1.08 -9.38
C ILE A 56 -3.79 1.52 -8.26
N GLY A 57 -3.05 0.58 -7.66
CA GLY A 57 -2.04 0.90 -6.65
C GLY A 57 -1.82 -0.22 -5.66
N SER A 58 -1.57 0.14 -4.39
CA SER A 58 -1.10 -0.80 -3.38
C SER A 58 -1.67 -0.54 -2.00
N LYS A 59 -1.98 -1.61 -1.26
CA LYS A 59 -1.90 -1.60 0.21
C LYS A 59 -0.43 -1.80 0.59
N TYR A 60 0.22 -0.76 1.10
CA TYR A 60 1.62 -0.80 1.48
C TYR A 60 1.77 -1.17 2.95
N GLY A 61 2.22 -2.39 3.21
CA GLY A 61 2.40 -2.93 4.55
C GLY A 61 3.85 -3.11 4.99
N SER A 62 4.82 -2.57 4.25
CA SER A 62 6.21 -2.56 4.71
C SER A 62 6.48 -1.34 5.62
N THR A 63 7.44 -1.47 6.53
CA THR A 63 7.94 -0.37 7.36
C THR A 63 8.96 0.53 6.64
N ASP A 64 9.35 0.19 5.40
CA ASP A 64 10.31 0.98 4.61
C ASP A 64 9.67 2.24 4.02
N LEU A 65 9.71 3.32 4.78
CA LEU A 65 9.15 4.61 4.40
C LEU A 65 9.87 5.28 3.22
N PHE A 66 11.16 4.98 3.00
CA PHE A 66 11.90 5.51 1.85
C PHE A 66 11.39 4.90 0.55
N THR A 67 11.17 3.59 0.54
CA THR A 67 10.56 2.92 -0.61
C THR A 67 9.12 3.38 -0.82
N PHE A 68 8.34 3.57 0.26
CA PHE A 68 6.99 4.09 0.18
C PHE A 68 6.91 5.46 -0.53
N GLU A 69 7.72 6.42 -0.07
CA GLU A 69 7.78 7.77 -0.65
C GLU A 69 8.20 7.74 -2.12
N ARG A 70 9.27 6.99 -2.46
CA ARG A 70 9.75 6.85 -3.84
C ARG A 70 8.72 6.22 -4.78
N LEU A 71 7.95 5.25 -4.30
CA LEU A 71 6.88 4.63 -5.08
C LEU A 71 5.74 5.61 -5.35
N MET A 72 5.31 6.39 -4.35
CA MET A 72 4.30 7.43 -4.53
C MET A 72 4.78 8.52 -5.51
N ALA A 73 6.04 8.94 -5.41
CA ALA A 73 6.63 9.92 -6.31
C ALA A 73 6.75 9.41 -7.76
N LYS A 74 7.13 8.14 -7.95
CA LYS A 74 7.26 7.52 -9.28
C LYS A 74 5.91 7.22 -9.93
N PHE A 75 4.89 6.92 -9.13
CA PHE A 75 3.55 6.54 -9.60
C PHE A 75 2.48 7.48 -9.03
N PRO A 76 2.46 8.77 -9.42
CA PRO A 76 1.56 9.77 -8.85
C PRO A 76 0.07 9.48 -9.10
N ASP A 77 -0.24 8.72 -10.16
CA ASP A 77 -1.60 8.32 -10.52
C ASP A 77 -2.08 7.05 -9.79
N LYS A 78 -1.20 6.38 -9.03
CA LYS A 78 -1.55 5.16 -8.27
C LYS A 78 -1.91 5.51 -6.83
N VAL A 79 -2.83 4.73 -6.26
CA VAL A 79 -3.30 4.88 -4.89
C VAL A 79 -2.48 4.02 -3.95
N PHE A 80 -1.78 4.66 -3.01
CA PHE A 80 -1.02 3.97 -1.97
C PHE A 80 -1.73 4.09 -0.63
N MET A 81 -2.26 2.95 -0.15
CA MET A 81 -2.94 2.82 1.14
C MET A 81 -1.93 2.38 2.19
N PHE A 82 -1.63 3.26 3.14
CA PHE A 82 -0.67 2.97 4.21
C PHE A 82 -1.29 2.02 5.25
N ALA A 83 -0.53 1.01 5.70
CA ALA A 83 -1.09 -0.06 6.53
C ALA A 83 -0.43 -0.22 7.91
N HIS A 84 0.27 0.80 8.40
CA HIS A 84 0.85 0.83 9.74
C HIS A 84 0.13 1.88 10.58
N ASP A 85 -0.78 1.41 11.42
CA ASP A 85 -1.74 2.25 12.13
C ASP A 85 -1.06 3.17 13.14
N GLU A 86 -0.05 2.66 13.83
CA GLU A 86 0.80 3.37 14.79
C GLU A 86 1.63 4.49 14.15
N ALA A 87 1.83 4.43 12.83
CA ALA A 87 2.59 5.39 12.04
C ALA A 87 1.69 6.28 11.17
N LEU A 88 0.40 6.42 11.51
CA LEU A 88 -0.59 7.25 10.79
C LEU A 88 -0.06 8.65 10.46
N ALA A 89 0.49 9.36 11.46
CA ALA A 89 1.01 10.73 11.28
C ALA A 89 2.20 10.77 10.29
N LEU A 90 3.05 9.74 10.27
CA LEU A 90 4.14 9.63 9.30
C LEU A 90 3.60 9.38 7.90
N GLY A 91 2.63 8.48 7.74
CA GLY A 91 1.97 8.24 6.46
C GLY A 91 1.34 9.52 5.90
N LEU A 92 0.62 10.27 6.74
CA LEU A 92 0.07 11.59 6.37
C LEU A 92 1.16 12.57 5.91
N THR A 93 2.25 12.66 6.67
CA THR A 93 3.39 13.56 6.36
C THR A 93 4.06 13.21 5.04
N LEU A 94 4.14 11.92 4.69
CA LEU A 94 4.70 11.46 3.41
C LEU A 94 3.71 11.62 2.23
N GLY A 95 2.48 12.05 2.49
CA GLY A 95 1.47 12.27 1.45
C GLY A 95 0.56 11.07 1.17
N ALA A 96 0.50 10.08 2.07
CA ALA A 96 -0.47 9.00 1.96
C ALA A 96 -1.91 9.55 1.99
N LYS A 97 -2.73 9.15 1.01
CA LYS A 97 -4.11 9.62 0.86
C LYS A 97 -5.15 8.66 1.46
N GLY A 98 -4.71 7.53 1.98
CA GLY A 98 -5.60 6.53 2.55
C GLY A 98 -4.86 5.53 3.42
N PHE A 99 -5.63 4.88 4.29
CA PHE A 99 -5.11 3.99 5.33
C PHE A 99 -5.95 2.72 5.43
N ILE A 100 -5.30 1.56 5.52
CA ILE A 100 -5.95 0.25 5.71
C ILE A 100 -5.21 -0.53 6.79
N GLY A 101 -5.78 -0.58 7.99
CA GLY A 101 -5.28 -1.42 9.07
C GLY A 101 -6.34 -1.80 10.10
N SER A 102 -5.93 -2.60 11.07
CA SER A 102 -6.84 -3.31 11.99
C SER A 102 -7.33 -2.41 13.13
N THR A 103 -6.49 -1.49 13.61
CA THR A 103 -6.77 -0.59 14.74
C THR A 103 -7.97 0.30 14.46
N TYR A 104 -8.22 0.62 13.19
CA TYR A 104 -9.35 1.45 12.78
C TYR A 104 -10.70 0.79 13.06
N ASN A 105 -10.78 -0.53 13.23
CA ASN A 105 -12.02 -1.21 13.62
C ASN A 105 -12.49 -0.82 15.04
N VAL A 106 -11.55 -0.45 15.92
CA VAL A 106 -11.87 -0.09 17.31
C VAL A 106 -11.65 1.39 17.62
N ASN A 107 -10.80 2.07 16.85
CA ASN A 107 -10.40 3.47 17.08
C ASN A 107 -10.78 4.42 15.93
N ALA A 108 -11.80 4.07 15.11
CA ALA A 108 -12.19 4.85 13.93
C ALA A 108 -12.39 6.35 14.20
N LYS A 109 -13.03 6.70 15.32
CA LYS A 109 -13.29 8.10 15.69
C LYS A 109 -11.99 8.88 15.93
N ALA A 110 -11.10 8.33 16.76
CA ALA A 110 -9.80 8.96 17.05
C ALA A 110 -8.93 9.08 15.79
N THR A 111 -8.90 8.05 14.94
CA THR A 111 -8.19 8.11 13.65
C THR A 111 -8.72 9.23 12.76
N ARG A 112 -10.05 9.40 12.66
CA ARG A 112 -10.65 10.50 11.90
C ARG A 112 -10.30 11.87 12.48
N GLU A 113 -10.28 12.00 13.80
CA GLU A 113 -9.88 13.24 14.48
C GLU A 113 -8.43 13.61 14.16
N ILE A 114 -7.50 12.65 14.19
CA ILE A 114 -6.09 12.85 13.84
C ILE A 114 -5.96 13.30 12.37
N ILE A 115 -6.61 12.61 11.43
CA ILE A 115 -6.58 12.99 10.00
C ILE A 115 -7.16 14.40 9.79
N THR A 116 -8.25 14.73 10.50
CA THR A 116 -8.89 16.04 10.43
C THR A 116 -7.96 17.14 10.96
N ALA A 117 -7.34 16.91 12.12
CA ALA A 117 -6.37 17.82 12.73
C ALA A 117 -5.16 18.05 11.80
N PHE A 118 -4.63 16.97 11.21
CA PHE A 118 -3.52 17.06 10.24
C PHE A 118 -3.89 17.95 9.05
N ASN A 119 -5.07 17.75 8.44
CA ASN A 119 -5.54 18.55 7.31
C ASN A 119 -5.80 20.02 7.67
N GLN A 120 -6.02 20.32 8.95
CA GLN A 120 -6.18 21.68 9.48
C GLN A 120 -4.86 22.32 9.93
N ASN A 121 -3.73 21.59 9.80
CA ASN A 121 -2.41 21.97 10.33
C ASN A 121 -2.38 22.13 11.87
N ASP A 122 -3.25 21.45 12.61
CA ASP A 122 -3.24 21.39 14.07
C ASP A 122 -2.24 20.32 14.55
N LYS A 123 -0.98 20.74 14.72
CA LYS A 123 0.15 19.86 15.04
C LYS A 123 0.07 19.20 16.42
N GLU A 124 -0.62 19.80 17.39
CA GLU A 124 -0.73 19.23 18.74
C GLU A 124 -1.67 18.01 18.78
N LYS A 125 -2.68 17.99 17.91
CA LYS A 125 -3.65 16.89 17.83
C LYS A 125 -3.34 15.88 16.73
N SER A 126 -2.48 16.23 15.78
CA SER A 126 -2.12 15.36 14.65
C SER A 126 -0.87 14.49 14.87
N CYS A 127 -0.10 14.75 15.93
CA CYS A 127 1.20 14.13 16.19
C CYS A 127 1.24 13.45 17.57
#